data_AF-A0A7V3T697-F1
#
_entry.id   AF-A0A7V3T697-F1
#
_cell.length_a   1.000
_cell.length_b   1.000
_cell.length_c   1.000
_cell.angle_alpha   90.00
_cell.angle_beta   90.00
_cell.angle_gamma   90.00
#
_symmetry.space_group_name_H-M   'P 1'
#
loop_
_entity.id
_entity.type
_entity.pdbx_description
1 polymer ?
#
loop_
_entity_poly.entity_id
_entity_poly.type
_entity_poly.pdbx_seq_one_letter_code
_entity_poly.pdbx_strand_id
1 'polypeptide(L)'
;MKDLPQQDWFSQLATAKKHFVDTIKLIAYPAETALVALVREKLARAEDARALVRQVLTSAADLCPDPVQGTLTVRIHQLSSGIHDGALEHLCAELPPRRRFLLARTSG
;
A
#
# COMPACT_ATOMS: atom_id res chain seq x y z
N MET A 1 -24.50 3.53 33.48
CA MET A 1 -23.89 2.45 32.69
C MET A 1 -24.68 1.19 32.98
N LYS A 2 -25.38 0.63 32.00
CA LYS A 2 -26.11 -0.64 32.14
C LYS A 2 -25.13 -1.75 31.76
N ASP A 3 -24.78 -2.59 32.73
CA ASP A 3 -24.00 -3.80 32.51
C ASP A 3 -24.78 -4.73 31.56
N LEU A 4 -24.32 -4.81 30.32
CA LEU A 4 -24.81 -5.80 29.36
C LEU A 4 -24.34 -7.20 29.80
N PRO A 5 -25.16 -8.25 29.61
CA PRO A 5 -24.76 -9.63 29.91
C PRO A 5 -23.45 -9.98 29.21
N GLN A 6 -22.54 -10.70 29.87
CA GLN A 6 -21.19 -10.99 29.38
C GLN A 6 -21.13 -11.62 27.98
N GLN A 7 -22.22 -12.27 27.53
CA GLN A 7 -22.36 -12.82 26.18
C GLN A 7 -22.55 -11.74 25.09
N ASP A 8 -23.22 -10.63 25.39
CA ASP A 8 -23.47 -9.54 24.45
C ASP A 8 -22.22 -8.68 24.20
N TRP A 9 -21.28 -8.66 25.14
CA TRP A 9 -20.00 -7.96 25.00
C TRP A 9 -19.13 -8.57 23.89
N PHE A 10 -19.03 -9.90 23.85
CA PHE A 10 -18.24 -10.59 22.82
C PHE A 10 -18.80 -10.37 21.41
N SER A 11 -20.12 -10.35 21.26
CA SER A 11 -20.80 -10.04 19.99
C SER A 11 -20.55 -8.60 19.52
N GLN A 12 -20.57 -7.64 20.44
CA GLN A 12 -20.28 -6.23 20.15
C GLN A 12 -18.81 -6.01 19.77
N LEU A 13 -17.86 -6.69 20.43
CA LEU A 13 -16.44 -6.67 20.08
C LEU A 13 -16.18 -7.21 18.68
N ALA A 14 -16.83 -8.32 18.31
CA ALA A 14 -16.73 -8.88 16.97
C ALA A 14 -17.27 -7.90 15.91
N THR A 15 -18.38 -7.23 16.20
CA THR A 15 -19.01 -6.23 15.33
C THR A 15 -18.14 -4.99 15.16
N ALA A 16 -17.60 -4.44 16.25
CA ALA A 16 -16.69 -3.29 16.22
C ALA A 16 -15.39 -3.59 15.46
N LYS A 17 -14.80 -4.77 15.69
CA LYS A 17 -13.63 -5.24 14.94
C LYS A 17 -13.94 -5.37 13.44
N LYS A 18 -15.10 -5.92 13.09
CA LYS A 18 -15.54 -6.03 11.70
C LYS A 18 -15.66 -4.65 11.07
N HIS A 19 -16.37 -3.72 11.69
CA HIS A 19 -16.53 -2.36 11.15
C HIS A 19 -15.20 -1.63 10.98
N PHE A 20 -14.26 -1.81 11.92
CA PHE A 20 -12.93 -1.23 11.81
C PHE A 20 -12.17 -1.78 10.58
N VAL A 21 -12.14 -3.11 10.43
CA VAL A 21 -11.49 -3.76 9.28
C VAL A 21 -12.19 -3.40 7.96
N ASP A 22 -13.51 -3.35 7.94
CA ASP A 22 -14.29 -2.99 6.76
C ASP A 22 -14.04 -1.53 6.37
N THR A 23 -13.85 -0.62 7.34
CA THR A 23 -13.46 0.78 7.08
C THR A 23 -12.08 0.84 6.43
N ILE A 24 -11.11 0.07 6.93
CA ILE A 24 -9.78 -0.02 6.29
C ILE A 24 -9.92 -0.54 4.86
N LYS A 25 -10.72 -1.59 4.64
CA LYS A 25 -10.94 -2.15 3.30
C LYS A 25 -11.62 -1.16 2.35
N LEU A 26 -12.58 -0.37 2.83
CA LEU A 26 -13.25 0.68 2.04
C LEU A 26 -12.27 1.74 1.52
N ILE A 27 -11.16 1.98 2.20
CA ILE A 27 -10.12 2.94 1.78
C ILE A 27 -9.02 2.24 0.98
N ALA A 28 -8.57 1.07 1.45
CA ALA A 28 -7.48 0.33 0.85
C ALA A 28 -7.84 -0.21 -0.54
N TYR A 29 -9.04 -0.76 -0.72
CA TYR A 29 -9.42 -1.36 -2.01
C TYR A 29 -9.49 -0.33 -3.16
N PRO A 30 -10.09 0.87 -3.00
CA PRO A 30 -10.02 1.90 -4.04
C PRO A 30 -8.59 2.41 -4.29
N ALA A 31 -7.79 2.57 -3.23
CA ALA A 31 -6.40 2.99 -3.37
C ALA A 31 -5.60 1.94 -4.18
N GLU A 32 -5.70 0.66 -3.82
CA GLU A 32 -5.07 -0.44 -4.56
C GLU A 32 -5.56 -0.50 -6.01
N THR A 33 -6.86 -0.32 -6.24
CA THR A 33 -7.44 -0.28 -7.59
C THR A 33 -6.87 0.87 -8.43
N ALA A 34 -6.68 2.05 -7.83
CA ALA A 34 -6.05 3.19 -8.50
C ALA A 34 -4.58 2.92 -8.83
N LEU A 35 -3.81 2.33 -7.90
CA LEU A 35 -2.41 1.93 -8.16
C LEU A 35 -2.32 0.91 -9.29
N VAL A 36 -3.23 -0.08 -9.33
CA VAL A 36 -3.29 -1.07 -10.42
C VAL A 36 -3.60 -0.40 -11.75
N ALA A 37 -4.48 0.60 -11.79
CA ALA A 37 -4.79 1.33 -13.01
C ALA A 37 -3.55 2.07 -13.58
N LEU A 38 -2.79 2.75 -12.72
CA LEU A 38 -1.56 3.44 -13.11
C LEU A 38 -0.47 2.48 -13.62
N VAL A 39 -0.26 1.38 -12.90
CA VAL A 39 0.76 0.37 -13.27
C VAL A 39 0.42 -0.33 -14.58
N ARG A 40 -0.88 -0.53 -14.88
CA ARG A 40 -1.33 -1.15 -16.14
C ARG A 40 -0.87 -0.41 -17.38
N GLU A 41 -0.66 0.91 -17.30
CA GLU A 41 -0.19 1.70 -18.44
C GLU A 41 1.20 1.28 -18.95
N LYS A 42 1.99 0.61 -18.09
CA LYS A 42 3.34 0.13 -18.41
C LYS A 42 3.44 -1.39 -18.57
N LEU A 43 2.34 -2.12 -18.39
CA LEU A 43 2.34 -3.58 -18.45
C LEU A 43 1.40 -4.10 -19.53
N ALA A 44 1.86 -5.10 -20.29
CA ALA A 44 1.08 -5.70 -21.36
C ALA A 44 -0.14 -6.50 -20.87
N ARG A 45 -0.09 -7.03 -19.63
CA ARG A 45 -1.16 -7.87 -19.07
C ARG A 45 -1.73 -7.27 -17.80
N ALA A 46 -3.06 -7.23 -17.77
CA ALA A 46 -3.90 -6.84 -16.65
C ALA A 46 -3.55 -7.54 -15.32
N GLU A 47 -3.35 -8.86 -15.35
CA GLU A 47 -3.07 -9.67 -14.17
C GLU A 47 -1.71 -9.36 -13.56
N ASP A 48 -0.71 -9.05 -14.40
CA ASP A 48 0.65 -8.72 -13.94
C ASP A 48 0.67 -7.42 -13.13
N ALA A 49 -0.23 -6.47 -13.43
CA ALA A 49 -0.33 -5.24 -12.67
C ALA A 49 -0.84 -5.45 -11.24
N ARG A 50 -1.83 -6.32 -11.06
CA ARG A 50 -2.34 -6.63 -9.71
C ARG A 50 -1.32 -7.45 -8.92
N ALA A 51 -0.65 -8.39 -9.57
CA ALA A 51 0.45 -9.14 -8.97
C ALA A 51 1.58 -8.21 -8.51
N LEU A 52 1.97 -7.25 -9.36
CA LEU A 52 3.01 -6.26 -9.07
C LEU A 52 2.63 -5.36 -7.89
N VAL A 53 1.43 -4.75 -7.90
CA VAL A 53 0.99 -3.89 -6.79
C VAL A 53 0.95 -4.68 -5.47
N ARG A 54 0.46 -5.91 -5.50
CA ARG A 54 0.47 -6.79 -4.32
C ARG A 54 1.91 -7.07 -3.84
N GLN A 55 2.81 -7.39 -4.76
CA GLN A 55 4.21 -7.62 -4.43
C GLN A 55 4.85 -6.39 -3.78
N VAL A 56 4.62 -5.20 -4.34
CA VAL A 56 5.13 -3.93 -3.78
C VAL A 56 4.57 -3.67 -2.38
N LEU A 57 3.25 -3.78 -2.19
CA LEU A 57 2.60 -3.50 -0.91
C LEU A 57 2.93 -4.51 0.20
N THR A 58 3.42 -5.71 -0.17
CA THR A 58 3.86 -6.75 0.77
C THR A 58 5.37 -6.84 0.91
N SER A 59 6.12 -6.09 0.10
CA SER A 59 7.58 -6.08 0.14
C SER A 59 8.11 -5.39 1.39
N ALA A 60 9.27 -5.84 1.86
CA ALA A 60 10.02 -5.09 2.86
C ALA A 60 10.49 -3.76 2.23
N ALA A 61 10.42 -2.69 3.01
CA ALA A 61 10.83 -1.36 2.59
C ALA A 61 11.46 -0.63 3.77
N ASP A 62 12.52 0.15 3.50
CA ASP A 62 13.08 1.04 4.51
C ASP A 62 12.20 2.29 4.64
N LEU A 63 11.87 2.65 5.88
CA LEU A 63 11.17 3.89 6.20
C LEU A 63 12.18 4.90 6.76
N CYS A 64 12.38 6.00 6.03
CA CYS A 64 13.28 7.08 6.40
C CYS A 64 12.47 8.36 6.63
N PRO A 65 11.97 8.60 7.85
CA PRO A 65 11.25 9.82 8.18
C PRO A 65 12.21 11.02 8.28
N ASP A 66 11.82 12.13 7.68
CA ASP A 66 12.45 13.45 7.86
C ASP A 66 11.45 14.36 8.59
N PRO A 67 11.56 14.49 9.92
CA PRO A 67 10.64 15.32 10.71
C PRO A 67 10.83 16.82 10.46
N VAL A 68 12.01 17.26 9.96
CA VAL A 68 12.30 18.66 9.70
C VAL A 68 11.59 19.13 8.44
N GLN A 69 11.62 18.30 7.38
CA GLN A 69 10.89 18.57 6.13
C GLN A 69 9.43 18.09 6.16
N GLY A 70 9.03 17.35 7.20
CA GLY A 70 7.70 16.75 7.30
C GLY A 70 7.44 15.71 6.21
N THR A 71 8.49 15.00 5.77
CA THR A 71 8.40 14.00 4.71
C THR A 71 8.69 12.60 5.24
N LEU A 72 8.06 11.61 4.64
CA LEU A 72 8.39 10.20 4.85
C LEU A 72 8.93 9.66 3.53
N THR A 73 10.20 9.28 3.54
CA THR A 73 10.80 8.59 2.40
C THR A 73 10.63 7.09 2.59
N VAL A 74 9.99 6.44 1.63
CA VAL A 74 9.89 4.98 1.59
C VAL A 74 10.80 4.46 0.49
N ARG A 75 11.73 3.59 0.86
CA ARG A 75 12.65 2.95 -0.08
C ARG A 75 12.19 1.53 -0.37
N ILE A 76 11.82 1.30 -1.61
CA ILE A 76 11.42 -0.01 -2.10
C ILE A 76 12.65 -0.67 -2.72
N HIS A 77 12.94 -1.91 -2.32
CA HIS A 77 14.04 -2.69 -2.89
C HIS A 77 13.63 -3.30 -4.24
N GLN A 78 14.63 -3.62 -5.08
CA GLN A 78 14.44 -4.10 -6.45
C GLN A 78 13.43 -5.25 -6.55
N LEU A 79 12.64 -5.22 -7.61
CA LEU A 79 11.73 -6.29 -7.94
C LEU A 79 12.41 -7.26 -8.92
N SER A 80 11.89 -8.48 -9.02
CA SER A 80 12.54 -9.58 -9.72
C SER A 80 12.73 -9.40 -11.23
N SER A 81 12.23 -8.31 -11.86
CA SER A 81 12.39 -8.03 -13.29
C SER A 81 12.45 -6.53 -13.61
N GLY A 82 13.21 -6.16 -14.64
CA GLY A 82 13.35 -4.76 -15.07
C GLY A 82 12.07 -4.12 -15.62
N ILE A 83 11.10 -4.93 -16.07
CA ILE A 83 9.76 -4.44 -16.45
C ILE A 83 8.98 -3.99 -15.21
N HIS A 84 9.11 -4.71 -14.10
CA HIS A 84 8.48 -4.34 -12.83
C HIS A 84 9.11 -3.09 -12.24
N ASP A 85 10.44 -2.94 -12.35
CA ASP A 85 11.14 -1.74 -11.90
C ASP A 85 10.69 -0.51 -12.70
N GLY A 86 10.58 -0.60 -14.03
CA GLY A 86 10.09 0.50 -14.87
C GLY A 86 8.64 0.89 -14.58
N ALA A 87 7.77 -0.09 -14.31
CA ALA A 87 6.39 0.16 -13.91
C ALA A 87 6.29 0.79 -12.52
N LEU A 88 7.19 0.43 -11.60
CA LEU A 88 7.27 1.03 -10.26
C LEU A 88 7.81 2.45 -10.30
N GLU A 89 8.82 2.74 -11.15
CA GLU A 89 9.30 4.11 -11.40
C GLU A 89 8.17 5.01 -11.92
N HIS A 90 7.37 4.53 -12.88
CA HIS A 90 6.18 5.23 -13.38
C HIS A 90 5.18 5.50 -12.27
N LEU A 91 4.87 4.49 -11.46
CA LEU A 91 3.95 4.65 -10.33
C LEU A 91 4.43 5.72 -9.33
N CYS A 92 5.72 5.73 -9.00
CA CYS A 92 6.29 6.71 -8.07
C CYS A 92 6.26 8.14 -8.64
N ALA A 93 6.35 8.31 -9.96
CA ALA A 93 6.28 9.63 -10.60
C ALA A 93 4.87 10.25 -10.57
N GLU A 94 3.83 9.42 -10.59
CA GLU A 94 2.42 9.86 -10.53
C GLU A 94 1.97 10.23 -9.10
N LEU A 95 2.76 9.89 -8.07
CA LEU A 95 2.43 10.21 -6.69
C LEU A 95 2.79 11.66 -6.35
N PRO A 96 1.91 12.37 -5.60
CA PRO A 96 2.14 13.79 -5.29
C PRO A 96 3.40 14.02 -4.44
N PRO A 97 4.09 15.16 -4.62
CA PRO A 97 5.42 15.42 -4.07
C PRO A 97 5.52 15.44 -2.54
N ARG A 98 4.39 15.58 -1.82
CA ARG A 98 4.35 15.48 -0.35
C ARG A 98 4.54 14.05 0.19
N ARG A 99 4.70 13.06 -0.70
CA ARG A 99 5.01 11.65 -0.36
C ARG A 99 6.11 11.16 -1.31
N ARG A 100 7.37 11.38 -0.94
CA ARG A 100 8.50 11.07 -1.82
C ARG A 100 8.93 9.62 -1.63
N PHE A 101 8.63 8.77 -2.59
CA PHE A 101 9.16 7.40 -2.67
C PHE A 101 10.49 7.47 -3.42
N LEU A 102 11.57 6.97 -2.83
CA LEU A 102 12.87 6.90 -3.49
C LEU A 102 13.19 5.43 -3.78
N LEU A 103 13.28 5.08 -5.05
CA LEU A 103 13.75 3.76 -5.46
C LEU A 103 15.25 3.69 -5.21
N ALA A 104 15.64 2.94 -4.18
CA ALA A 104 17.03 2.66 -3.90
C ALA A 104 17.50 1.55 -4.87
N ARG A 105 18.12 1.94 -5.99
CA ARG A 105 18.91 0.98 -6.78
C ARG A 105 20.13 0.58 -5.94
N THR A 106 20.02 -0.47 -5.15
CA THR A 106 21.20 -1.15 -4.62
C THR A 106 21.79 -1.97 -5.77
N SER A 107 22.72 -1.36 -6.51
CA SER A 107 23.60 -2.10 -7.42
C SER A 107 24.29 -3.20 -6.63
N GLY A 108 24.03 -4.45 -7.01
CA GLY A 108 24.93 -5.58 -6.75
C GLY A 108 26.04 -5.57 -7.79
#